data_AF-A0A915KGJ5-F1
#
_entry.id   AF-A0A915KGJ5-F1
#
_cell.length_a   1.000
_cell.length_b   1.000
_cell.length_c   1.000
_cell.angle_alpha   90.00
_cell.angle_beta   90.00
_cell.angle_gamma   90.00
#
_symmetry.space_group_name_H-M   'P 1'
#
loop_
_entity.id
_entity.type
_entity.pdbx_description
1 polymer ?
#
loop_
_entity_poly.entity_id
_entity_poly.type
_entity_poly.pdbx_seq_one_letter_code
_entity_poly.pdbx_strand_id
1 'polypeptide(L)' 'MSRASLSDVFQHFAETTTISGLFFIQKAKSVILKVVWCIIFVVLVTMTVIQCKGSIETYLSYPNSVTRK' A
#
# COMPACT_ATOMS: atom_id res chain seq x y z
N MET A 1 7.48 -6.51 33.83
CA MET A 1 6.89 -6.21 32.51
C MET A 1 8.00 -6.26 31.47
N SER A 2 8.00 -7.27 30.59
CA SER A 2 8.99 -7.41 29.52
C SER A 2 8.76 -6.33 28.46
N ARG A 3 9.78 -5.56 28.09
CA ARG A 3 9.70 -4.60 26.98
C ARG A 3 9.62 -5.42 25.68
N ALA A 4 8.44 -5.48 25.08
CA ALA A 4 8.31 -6.01 23.72
C ALA A 4 9.26 -5.23 22.80
N SER A 5 10.06 -5.95 22.01
CA SER A 5 10.98 -5.28 21.09
C SER A 5 10.16 -4.60 19.98
N LEU A 6 10.67 -3.49 19.46
CA LEU A 6 10.00 -2.73 18.39
C LEU A 6 9.76 -3.60 17.14
N SER A 7 10.64 -4.59 16.91
CA SER A 7 10.47 -5.59 15.85
C SER A 7 9.29 -6.53 16.09
N ASP A 8 9.03 -6.94 17.34
CA ASP A 8 7.91 -7.85 17.65
C ASP A 8 6.57 -7.14 17.43
N VAL A 9 6.49 -5.86 17.81
CA VAL A 9 5.31 -5.02 17.60
C VAL A 9 5.05 -4.83 16.10
N PHE A 10 6.10 -4.53 15.33
CA PHE A 10 5.97 -4.33 13.89
C PHE A 10 5.61 -5.62 13.15
N GLN A 11 6.14 -6.75 13.61
CA GLN A 11 5.80 -8.06 13.07
C GLN A 11 4.33 -8.40 13.32
N HIS A 12 3.86 -8.20 14.56
CA HIS A 12 2.46 -8.47 14.88
C HIS A 12 1.51 -7.57 14.08
N PHE A 13 1.87 -6.31 13.89
CA PHE A 13 1.14 -5.38 13.02
C PHE A 13 1.12 -5.84 11.56
N ALA A 14 2.27 -6.25 11.01
CA ALA A 14 2.38 -6.72 9.63
C ALA A 14 1.60 -8.02 9.36
N GLU A 15 1.35 -8.83 10.40
CA GLU A 15 0.56 -10.06 10.31
C GLU A 15 -0.95 -9.84 10.49
N THR A 16 -1.36 -8.79 11.21
CA THR A 16 -2.77 -8.47 11.50
C THR A 16 -3.37 -7.42 10.57
N THR A 17 -2.52 -6.70 9.83
CA THR A 17 -2.95 -5.69 8.85
C THR A 17 -3.59 -6.31 7.62
N THR A 18 -4.55 -5.58 7.03
CA THR A 18 -5.14 -5.89 5.73
C THR A 18 -4.25 -5.45 4.56
N ILE A 19 -3.13 -4.77 4.83
CA ILE A 19 -2.19 -4.33 3.80
C ILE A 19 -1.30 -5.51 3.40
N SER A 20 -1.74 -6.27 2.40
CA SER A 20 -1.07 -7.48 1.91
C SER A 20 0.43 -7.28 1.63
N GLY A 21 0.85 -6.10 1.16
CA GLY A 21 2.24 -5.79 0.85
C GLY A 21 3.19 -5.83 2.06
N LEU A 22 2.72 -5.39 3.24
CA LEU A 22 3.50 -5.39 4.48
C LEU A 22 3.81 -6.81 4.96
N PHE A 23 2.87 -7.73 4.79
CA PHE A 23 3.06 -9.13 5.13
C PHE A 23 4.20 -9.78 4.31
N PHE A 24 4.26 -9.52 3.00
CA PHE A 24 5.31 -10.09 2.14
C PHE A 24 6.70 -9.52 2.45
N ILE A 25 6.78 -8.22 2.77
CA ILE A 25 8.03 -7.58 3.20
C ILE A 25 8.53 -8.22 4.49
N GLN A 26 7.64 -8.46 5.46
CA GLN A 26 8.05 -9.03 6.75
C GLN A 26 8.41 -10.52 6.66
N LYS A 27 7.68 -11.29 5.85
CA LYS A 27 7.88 -12.74 5.65
C LYS A 27 9.17 -13.08 4.86
N ALA A 28 9.72 -12.13 4.11
CA ALA A 28 10.92 -12.36 3.33
C ALA A 28 12.15 -12.63 4.22
N LYS A 29 12.81 -13.78 4.00
CA LYS A 29 13.97 -14.22 4.80
C LYS A 29 15.26 -13.46 4.49
N SER A 30 15.42 -12.95 3.26
CA SER A 30 16.61 -12.22 2.80
C SER A 30 16.36 -10.72 2.79
N VAL A 31 17.36 -9.94 3.22
CA VAL A 31 17.34 -8.46 3.16
C VAL A 31 17.10 -7.97 1.73
N ILE A 32 17.73 -8.61 0.73
CA ILE A 32 17.55 -8.23 -0.68
C ILE A 32 16.09 -8.42 -1.10
N LEU A 33 15.49 -9.54 -0.70
CA LEU A 33 14.09 -9.83 -1.02
C LEU A 33 13.14 -8.85 -0.30
N LYS A 34 13.45 -8.46 0.94
CA LYS A 34 12.71 -7.40 1.65
C LYS A 34 12.74 -6.09 0.89
N VAL A 35 13.90 -5.69 0.38
CA VAL A 35 14.06 -4.46 -0.41
C VAL A 35 13.27 -4.55 -1.71
N VAL A 36 13.31 -5.68 -2.42
CA VAL A 36 12.53 -5.90 -3.64
C VAL A 36 11.03 -5.75 -3.39
N TRP A 37 10.51 -6.41 -2.35
CA TRP A 37 9.10 -6.27 -1.97
C TRP A 37 8.74 -4.84 -1.56
N CYS A 38 9.63 -4.13 -0.88
CA CYS A 38 9.44 -2.74 -0.49
C CYS A 38 9.34 -1.83 -1.73
N ILE A 39 10.23 -2.01 -2.72
CA ILE A 39 10.18 -1.25 -3.98
C ILE A 39 8.87 -1.50 -4.71
N ILE A 40 8.47 -2.77 -4.87
CA ILE A 40 7.20 -3.13 -5.52
C ILE A 40 6.01 -2.48 -4.81
N PHE A 41 6.00 -2.52 -3.47
CA PHE A 41 4.94 -1.92 -2.68
C PHE A 41 4.85 -0.40 -2.89
N VAL A 42 5.99 0.31 -2.86
CA VAL A 42 6.03 1.77 -3.08
C VAL A 42 5.54 2.14 -4.49
N VAL A 43 5.92 1.36 -5.50
CA VAL A 43 5.45 1.58 -6.88
C VAL A 43 3.94 1.41 -6.98
N LEU A 44 3.38 0.35 -6.38
CA LEU A 44 1.93 0.11 -6.37
C LEU A 44 1.18 1.24 -5.67
N VAL A 45 1.63 1.66 -4.49
CA VAL A 45 1.03 2.78 -3.74
C VAL A 45 1.05 4.06 -4.58
N THR A 46 2.18 4.36 -5.22
CA THR A 46 2.31 5.55 -6.07
C THR A 46 1.33 5.52 -7.25
N MET A 47 1.21 4.38 -7.92
CA MET A 47 0.26 4.19 -9.01
C MET A 47 -1.19 4.36 -8.55
N THR A 48 -1.54 3.78 -7.39
CA THR A 48 -2.88 3.96 -6.79
C THR A 48 -3.16 5.42 -6.46
N VAL A 49 -2.18 6.16 -5.91
CA VAL A 49 -2.33 7.59 -5.61
C VAL A 49 -2.57 8.40 -6.89
N ILE A 50 -1.83 8.11 -7.97
CA ILE A 50 -2.02 8.79 -9.26
C ILE A 50 -3.42 8.52 -9.81
N GLN A 51 -3.87 7.27 -9.82
CA GLN A 51 -5.22 6.91 -10.29
C GLN A 51 -6.32 7.52 -9.42
N CYS A 52 -6.12 7.51 -8.10
CA CYS A 52 -7.05 8.13 -7.16
C CYS A 52 -7.16 9.63 -7.41
N LYS A 53 -6.03 10.32 -7.57
CA LYS A 53 -6.00 11.74 -7.94
C LYS A 53 -6.75 11.99 -9.25
N GLY A 54 -6.46 11.23 -10.31
CA GLY A 54 -7.16 11.37 -11.59
C GLY A 54 -8.67 11.12 -11.47
N SER A 55 -9.08 10.16 -10.63
CA SER A 55 -10.51 9.89 -10.37
C SER A 55 -11.18 11.03 -9.61
N ILE A 56 -10.50 11.63 -8.63
CA ILE A 56 -10.98 12.80 -7.89
C ILE A 56 -11.09 14.01 -8.82
N GLU A 57 -10.09 14.28 -9.64
CA GLU A 57 -10.13 15.36 -10.65
C GLU A 57 -11.26 15.15 -11.65
N THR A 58 -11.49 13.90 -12.07
CA THR A 58 -12.61 13.54 -12.95
C THR A 58 -13.95 13.76 -12.25
N TYR A 59 -14.08 13.37 -10.98
CA TYR A 59 -15.31 13.60 -10.20
C TYR A 59 -15.57 15.10 -9.99
N LEU A 60 -14.55 15.87 -9.63
CA LEU A 60 -14.62 17.31 -9.38
C LEU A 60 -14.84 18.12 -10.65
N SER A 61 -14.43 17.63 -11.81
CA SER A 61 -14.64 18.32 -13.08
C SER A 61 -16.09 18.25 -13.58
N TYR A 62 -17.00 17.57 -12.85
CA TYR A 62 -18.40 17.38 -13.23
C TYR A 62 -18.58 17.18 -14.74
N PRO A 63 -17.95 16.15 -15.35
CA PRO A 63 -18.23 15.82 -16.73
C PRO A 63 -19.67 15.30 -16.74
N ASN A 64 -20.62 16.22 -16.92
CA ASN A 64 -22.00 15.88 -17.21
C ASN A 64 -21.92 14.93 -18.39
N SER A 65 -22.19 13.65 -18.16
CA SER A 65 -22.34 12.67 -19.21
C SER A 65 -23.53 13.15 -20.03
N VAL A 66 -23.26 13.94 -21.07
CA VAL A 66 -24.21 14.20 -22.14
C VAL A 66 -24.30 12.88 -22.88
N THR A 67 -25.07 11.96 -22.30
CA THR A 67 -25.58 10.78 -22.99
C THR A 67 -26.50 11.33 -24.06
N ARG A 68 -25.93 11.65 -25.22
CA ARG A 68 -26.67 12.01 -26.42
C ARG A 68 -27.38 10.73 -26.85
N LYS A 69 -28.68 10.64 -26.54
CA LYS A 69 -29.60 9.70 -27.19
C LYS A 69 -29.66 10.01 -28.68
#